data_AF-A0A837AB68-F1
#
_entry.id   AF-A0A837AB68-F1
#
_cell.length_a   1.000
_cell.length_b   1.000
_cell.length_c   1.000
_cell.angle_alpha   90.00
_cell.angle_beta   90.00
_cell.angle_gamma   90.00
#
_symmetry.space_group_name_H-M   'P 1'
#
loop_
_entity.id
_entity.type
_entity.pdbx_description
1 polymer ?
#
loop_
_entity_poly.entity_id
_entity_poly.type
_entity_poly.pdbx_seq_one_letter_code
_entity_poly.pdbx_strand_id
1 'polypeptide(L)' 'MNKKHWISIKPHKNLTSDFLRDLIGDSYDLVVKKLPLKDQKRLNNQ' A
#
# COMPACT_ATOMS: atom_id res chain seq x y z
N MET A 1 3.51 3.95 -15.04
CA MET A 1 2.73 3.37 -13.92
C MET A 1 1.47 2.74 -14.48
N ASN A 2 1.17 1.48 -14.15
CA ASN A 2 -0.04 0.83 -14.69
C ASN A 2 -1.29 1.43 -14.04
N LYS A 3 -2.06 2.23 -14.79
CA LYS A 3 -3.24 2.94 -14.26
C LYS A 3 -4.37 2.01 -13.76
N LYS A 4 -4.33 0.70 -14.08
CA LYS A 4 -5.27 -0.29 -13.50
C LYS A 4 -4.98 -0.63 -12.05
N HIS A 5 -3.76 -0.41 -11.57
CA HIS A 5 -3.31 -0.82 -10.24
C HIS A 5 -2.73 0.32 -9.40
N TRP A 6 -2.46 1.46 -10.03
CA TRP A 6 -1.81 2.56 -9.37
C TRP A 6 -2.57 3.86 -9.58
N ILE A 7 -2.65 4.63 -8.50
CA ILE A 7 -3.24 5.96 -8.47
C ILE A 7 -2.17 7.01 -8.17
N SER A 8 -2.44 8.24 -8.59
CA SER A 8 -1.65 9.40 -8.20
C SER A 8 -2.48 10.29 -7.32
N ILE A 9 -1.96 10.64 -6.15
CA ILE A 9 -2.64 11.50 -5.19
C ILE A 9 -1.99 12.87 -5.26
N LYS A 10 -2.81 13.91 -5.36
CA LYS A 10 -2.37 15.29 -5.23
C LYS A 10 -2.64 15.76 -3.80
N PRO A 11 -1.64 16.26 -3.06
CA PRO A 11 -1.86 16.83 -1.74
C PRO A 11 -2.91 17.94 -1.79
N HIS A 12 -3.85 17.93 -0.86
CA HIS A 12 -4.84 19.00 -0.71
C HIS A 12 -5.28 19.16 0.74
N LYS A 13 -5.93 20.27 1.05
CA LYS A 13 -6.23 20.72 2.42
C LYS A 13 -7.10 19.79 3.26
N ASN A 14 -7.89 18.90 2.64
CA ASN A 14 -8.77 17.96 3.37
C ASN A 14 -8.24 16.52 3.30
N LEU A 15 -7.04 16.31 2.76
CA LEU A 15 -6.38 15.01 2.78
C LEU A 15 -5.78 14.81 4.17
N THR A 16 -6.42 13.95 4.97
CA THR A 16 -5.96 13.68 6.33
C THR A 16 -4.80 12.70 6.33
N SER A 17 -3.93 12.80 7.34
CA SER A 17 -2.83 11.87 7.54
C SER A 17 -3.31 10.45 7.84
N ASP A 18 -4.44 10.31 8.54
CA ASP A 18 -5.01 8.99 8.87
C ASP A 18 -5.50 8.28 7.61
N PHE A 19 -6.22 8.97 6.73
CA PHE A 19 -6.64 8.41 5.45
C PHE A 19 -5.45 7.99 4.58
N LEU A 20 -4.37 8.79 4.59
CA LEU A 20 -3.14 8.42 3.89
C LEU A 20 -2.47 7.18 4.48
N ARG A 21 -2.48 7.03 5.81
CA ARG A 21 -1.94 5.84 6.48
C ARG A 21 -2.71 4.59 6.09
N ASP A 22 -4.04 4.65 6.11
CA ASP A 22 -4.90 3.53 5.71
C ASP A 22 -4.64 3.15 4.25
N LEU A 23 -4.61 4.14 3.35
CA LEU A 23 -4.38 3.90 1.93
C LEU A 23 -3.00 3.30 1.63
N ILE A 24 -1.96 3.76 2.34
CA ILE A 24 -0.61 3.21 2.22
C ILE A 24 -0.58 1.77 2.76
N GLY A 25 -1.23 1.50 3.89
CA GLY A 25 -1.37 0.17 4.48
C GLY A 25 -2.07 -0.81 3.53
N ASP A 26 -3.24 -0.43 3.02
CA ASP A 26 -4.02 -1.25 2.08
C ASP A 26 -3.21 -1.56 0.80
N SER A 27 -2.51 -0.55 0.27
CA SER A 27 -1.65 -0.71 -0.91
C SER A 27 -0.48 -1.68 -0.64
N TYR A 28 0.15 -1.56 0.53
CA TYR A 28 1.22 -2.46 0.96
C TYR A 28 0.72 -3.91 1.07
N ASP A 29 -0.42 -4.13 1.75
CA ASP A 29 -1.02 -5.45 1.93
C ASP A 29 -1.34 -6.13 0.60
N LEU A 30 -1.85 -5.37 -0.39
CA LEU A 30 -2.12 -5.87 -1.73
C LEU A 30 -0.84 -6.34 -2.45
N VAL A 31 0.27 -5.64 -2.26
CA VAL A 31 1.57 -6.03 -2.81
C VAL A 31 2.08 -7.28 -2.09
N VAL A 32 2.09 -7.28 -0.76
CA VAL A 32 2.58 -8.42 0.04
C VAL A 32 1.80 -9.69 -0.28
N LYS A 33 0.47 -9.63 -0.39
CA LYS A 33 -0.37 -10.79 -0.77
C LYS A 33 0.03 -11.43 -2.10
N LYS A 34 0.65 -10.69 -3.01
CA LYS A 34 1.09 -11.20 -4.33
C LYS A 34 2.53 -11.71 -4.34
N LEU A 35 3.29 -11.50 -3.28
CA LEU A 35 4.66 -12.02 -3.18
C LEU A 35 4.67 -13.53 -2.94
N PRO A 36 5.77 -14.24 -3.26
CA PRO A 36 5.94 -15.62 -2.84
C PRO A 36 5.80 -15.79 -1.31
N LEU A 37 5.25 -16.92 -0.86
CA LEU A 37 5.00 -17.18 0.57
C LEU A 37 6.26 -17.05 1.44
N LYS A 38 7.43 -17.38 0.90
CA LYS A 38 8.72 -17.21 1.59
C LYS A 38 8.99 -15.74 1.92
N ASP A 39 8.72 -14.84 0.97
CA ASP A 39 8.94 -13.41 1.14
C ASP A 39 7.88 -12.78 2.06
N GLN A 40 6.62 -13.21 1.97
CA GLN A 40 5.57 -12.80 2.90
C GLN A 40 5.96 -13.12 4.35
N LYS A 41 6.39 -14.36 4.62
CA LYS A 41 6.84 -14.78 5.96
C LYS A 41 8.04 -13.99 6.46
N ARG A 42 8.98 -13.64 5.57
CA ARG A 42 10.14 -12.81 5.92
C ARG A 42 9.73 -11.41 6.37
N LEU A 43 8.72 -10.81 5.73
CA LEU A 43 8.23 -9.47 6.06
C LEU A 43 7.37 -9.46 7.33
N ASN A 44 6.59 -10.52 7.59
CA ASN A 44 5.72 -10.61 8.77
C ASN A 44 6.44 -11.00 10.07
N ASN A 45 7.71 -11.43 9.99
CA ASN A 45 8.51 -11.84 11.14
C ASN A 45 9.52 -10.75 11.58
N GLN A 46 9.38 -9.51 11.09
CA GLN A 46 10.14 -8.34 11.54
C GLN A 46 9.38 -7.58 12.62
#